data_AF-A0A0M5M2A1-F1
#
_entry.id   AF-A0A0M5M2A1-F1
#
_cell.length_a   1.000
_cell.length_b   1.000
_cell.length_c   1.000
_cell.angle_alpha   90.00
_cell.angle_beta   90.00
_cell.angle_gamma   90.00
#
_symmetry.space_group_name_H-M   'P 1'
#
loop_
_entity.id
_entity.type
_entity.pdbx_description
1 polymer ?
#
loop_
_entity_poly.entity_id
_entity_poly.type
_entity_poly.pdbx_seq_one_letter_code
_entity_poly.pdbx_strand_id
1 'polypeptide(L)'
;MKNPYAPGFWCAVVALVLLSATYFYGIMLAHQIDKAMIFLDSASALIAVMAIVVVAWASVQTRKIQQRQTERGLTRVVIWDTKVALRRVETVFDRYFWGSYWQPGRTFQEFMGELTGTPLEKSLDALKLQCLKLDKALASEEREWVDHAHALSDVAAAMARERYQLDYSDISFNSPGETSVDHELEVLVYTWSASLKSFDHQLDEMELRYA
;
A
#
# COMPACT_ATOMS: atom_id res chain seq x y z
N MET A 1 -10.57 -11.40 14.62
CA MET A 1 -9.53 -12.45 14.81
C MET A 1 -9.56 -12.89 16.28
N LYS A 2 -9.90 -14.16 16.57
CA LYS A 2 -9.92 -14.70 17.94
C LYS A 2 -8.47 -14.88 18.41
N ASN A 3 -8.08 -14.24 19.52
CA ASN A 3 -6.74 -14.37 20.09
C ASN A 3 -6.44 -15.85 20.42
N PRO A 4 -5.49 -16.51 19.74
CA PRO A 4 -5.19 -17.93 19.95
C PRO A 4 -4.60 -18.22 21.35
N TYR A 5 -4.17 -17.18 22.08
CA TYR A 5 -3.60 -17.27 23.42
C TYR A 5 -4.63 -17.20 24.55
N ALA A 6 -5.88 -16.80 24.25
CA ALA A 6 -6.95 -16.75 25.24
C ALA A 6 -7.28 -18.12 25.86
N PRO A 7 -7.50 -19.21 25.10
CA PRO A 7 -7.92 -20.49 25.68
C PRO A 7 -6.85 -21.13 26.57
N GLY A 8 -5.57 -21.04 26.19
CA GLY A 8 -4.47 -21.60 26.99
C GLY A 8 -4.31 -20.88 28.34
N PHE A 9 -4.45 -19.55 28.34
CA PHE A 9 -4.43 -18.75 29.57
C PHE A 9 -5.61 -19.11 30.49
N TRP A 10 -6.84 -19.14 29.95
CA TRP A 10 -8.01 -19.52 30.75
C TRP A 10 -7.92 -20.96 31.26
N CYS A 11 -7.36 -21.88 30.49
CA CYS A 11 -7.13 -23.26 30.92
C CYS A 11 -6.13 -23.34 32.08
N ALA A 12 -5.02 -22.58 32.03
CA ALA A 12 -4.05 -22.51 33.11
C ALA A 12 -4.63 -21.89 34.40
N VAL A 13 -5.44 -20.83 34.27
CA VAL A 13 -6.14 -20.22 35.41
C VAL A 13 -7.13 -21.19 36.04
N VAL A 14 -7.95 -21.87 35.23
CA VAL A 14 -8.92 -22.85 35.71
C VAL A 14 -8.23 -24.04 36.39
N ALA A 15 -7.13 -24.54 35.83
CA ALA A 15 -6.35 -25.62 36.42
C ALA A 15 -5.77 -25.22 37.79
N LEU A 16 -5.26 -24.00 37.91
CA LEU A 16 -4.71 -23.49 39.17
C LEU A 16 -5.81 -23.29 40.23
N VAL A 17 -6.97 -22.77 39.83
CA VAL A 17 -8.15 -22.67 40.72
C VAL A 17 -8.60 -24.05 41.19
N LEU A 18 -8.71 -25.04 40.30
CA LEU A 18 -9.09 -26.41 40.65
C LEU A 18 -8.08 -27.08 41.59
N LEU A 19 -6.78 -26.91 41.36
CA LEU A 19 -5.74 -27.44 42.24
C LEU A 19 -5.79 -26.79 43.63
N SER A 20 -6.05 -25.48 43.71
CA SER A 20 -6.20 -24.78 45.00
C SER A 20 -7.45 -25.23 45.75
N ALA A 21 -8.58 -25.40 45.07
CA ALA A 21 -9.85 -25.82 45.66
C ALA A 21 -9.81 -27.27 46.15
N THR A 22 -9.21 -28.17 45.39
CA THR A 22 -9.06 -29.59 45.76
C THR A 22 -8.14 -29.76 46.96
N TYR A 23 -7.05 -28.99 47.05
CA TYR A 23 -6.17 -28.99 48.22
C TYR A 23 -6.87 -28.46 49.48
N PHE A 24 -7.64 -27.36 49.36
CA PHE A 24 -8.39 -26.78 50.48
C PHE A 24 -9.47 -27.73 51.01
N TYR A 25 -10.19 -28.42 50.10
CA TYR A 25 -11.17 -29.43 50.48
C TYR A 25 -10.53 -30.60 51.25
N GLY A 26 -9.32 -31.02 50.86
CA GLY A 26 -8.55 -32.04 51.56
C GLY A 26 -8.12 -31.63 52.98
N ILE A 27 -7.70 -30.38 53.18
CA ILE A 27 -7.31 -29.86 54.52
C ILE A 27 -8.53 -29.67 55.42
N MET A 28 -9.67 -29.22 54.86
CA MET A 28 -10.92 -29.08 55.58
C MET A 28 -11.40 -30.43 56.15
N LEU A 29 -11.19 -31.53 55.41
CA LEU A 29 -11.46 -32.89 55.89
C LEU A 29 -10.51 -33.33 57.04
N ALA A 30 -9.28 -32.81 57.07
CA ALA A 30 -8.25 -33.15 58.06
C ALA A 30 -8.24 -32.23 59.31
N HIS A 31 -9.18 -31.28 59.41
CA HIS A 31 -9.40 -30.40 60.56
C HIS A 31 -8.17 -29.56 61.02
N GLN A 32 -7.25 -29.22 60.10
CA GLN A 32 -6.10 -28.32 60.36
C GLN A 32 -6.36 -26.91 59.80
N ILE A 33 -7.27 -26.17 60.44
CA ILE A 33 -7.80 -24.88 59.95
C ILE A 33 -6.72 -23.77 59.94
N ASP A 34 -5.83 -23.73 60.92
CA ASP A 34 -4.78 -22.69 60.99
C ASP A 34 -3.77 -22.78 59.84
N LYS A 35 -3.44 -24.01 59.38
CA LYS A 35 -2.56 -24.20 58.22
C LYS A 35 -3.25 -23.87 56.90
N ALA A 36 -4.57 -24.02 56.82
CA ALA A 36 -5.35 -23.70 55.64
C ALA A 36 -5.35 -22.19 55.34
N MET A 37 -5.44 -21.35 56.38
CA MET A 37 -5.43 -19.88 56.26
C MET A 37 -4.11 -19.35 55.70
N ILE A 38 -2.97 -19.81 56.23
CA ILE A 38 -1.64 -19.39 55.75
C ILE A 38 -1.42 -19.82 54.29
N PHE A 39 -1.89 -21.02 53.93
CA PHE A 39 -1.79 -21.52 52.56
C PHE A 39 -2.67 -20.70 51.60
N LEU A 40 -3.89 -20.35 52.01
CA LEU A 40 -4.80 -19.51 51.22
C LEU A 40 -4.19 -18.13 50.95
N ASP A 41 -3.58 -17.51 51.96
CA ASP A 41 -2.92 -16.22 51.81
C ASP A 41 -1.75 -16.32 50.81
N SER A 42 -0.91 -17.35 50.94
CA SER A 42 0.21 -17.59 50.01
C SER A 42 -0.25 -17.91 48.57
N ALA A 43 -1.34 -18.67 48.41
CA ALA A 43 -1.92 -18.97 47.11
C ALA A 43 -2.52 -17.72 46.46
N SER A 44 -3.20 -16.87 47.26
CA SER A 44 -3.77 -15.61 46.78
C SER A 44 -2.67 -14.63 46.33
N ALA A 45 -1.56 -14.56 47.06
CA ALA A 45 -0.39 -13.76 46.69
C ALA A 45 0.23 -14.25 45.37
N LEU A 46 0.35 -15.57 45.19
CA LEU A 46 0.89 -16.17 43.97
C LEU A 46 -0.01 -15.92 42.76
N ILE A 47 -1.34 -16.03 42.94
CA ILE A 47 -2.33 -15.67 41.91
C ILE A 47 -2.21 -14.18 41.55
N ALA A 48 -2.06 -13.30 42.53
CA ALA A 48 -1.90 -11.86 42.30
C ALA A 48 -0.63 -11.55 41.48
N VAL A 49 0.50 -12.17 41.82
CA VAL A 49 1.77 -12.00 41.07
C VAL A 49 1.63 -12.53 39.63
N MET A 50 1.05 -13.71 39.46
CA MET A 50 0.80 -14.29 38.13
C MET A 50 -0.13 -13.43 37.29
N ALA A 51 -1.18 -12.85 37.89
CA ALA A 51 -2.07 -11.92 37.21
C ALA A 51 -1.32 -10.67 36.73
N ILE A 52 -0.47 -10.08 37.57
CA ILE A 52 0.35 -8.91 37.19
C ILE A 52 1.28 -9.25 36.02
N VAL A 53 1.95 -10.40 36.06
CA VAL A 53 2.86 -10.84 34.99
C VAL A 53 2.11 -11.01 33.66
N VAL A 54 0.93 -11.62 33.68
CA VAL A 54 0.12 -11.82 32.47
C VAL A 54 -0.39 -10.50 31.92
N VAL A 55 -0.86 -9.58 32.78
CA VAL A 55 -1.31 -8.25 32.35
C VAL A 55 -0.15 -7.47 31.72
N ALA A 56 1.04 -7.51 32.33
CA ALA A 56 2.23 -6.88 31.77
C ALA A 56 2.60 -7.48 30.40
N TRP A 57 2.59 -8.80 30.27
CA TRP A 57 2.87 -9.47 28.99
C TRP A 57 1.84 -9.13 27.90
N ALA A 58 0.55 -9.17 28.25
CA ALA A 58 -0.54 -8.83 27.34
C ALA A 58 -0.47 -7.37 26.87
N SER A 59 -0.05 -6.45 27.75
CA SER A 59 0.16 -5.04 27.40
C SER A 59 1.30 -4.88 26.38
N VAL A 60 2.44 -5.54 26.60
CA VAL A 60 3.58 -5.51 25.66
C VAL A 60 3.19 -6.12 24.32
N GLN A 61 2.45 -7.23 24.31
CA GLN A 61 2.01 -7.88 23.08
C GLN A 61 1.00 -7.02 22.30
N THR A 62 0.05 -6.41 23.01
CA THR A 62 -0.92 -5.47 22.41
C THR A 62 -0.19 -4.30 21.75
N ARG A 63 0.81 -3.71 22.42
CA ARG A 63 1.59 -2.61 21.87
C ARG A 63 2.33 -2.99 20.59
N LYS A 64 2.95 -4.17 20.55
CA LYS A 64 3.62 -4.70 19.34
C LYS A 64 2.64 -4.92 18.19
N ILE A 65 1.43 -5.42 18.47
CA ILE A 65 0.39 -5.62 17.44
C ILE A 65 -0.09 -4.28 16.91
N GLN A 66 -0.35 -3.31 17.78
CA GLN A 66 -0.75 -1.96 17.38
C GLN A 66 0.30 -1.30 16.48
N GLN A 67 1.59 -1.41 16.82
CA GLN A 67 2.69 -0.90 15.99
C GLN A 67 2.67 -1.53 14.58
N ARG A 68 2.55 -2.85 14.49
CA ARG A 68 2.47 -3.54 13.19
C ARG A 68 1.21 -3.16 12.39
N GLN A 69 0.08 -2.97 13.07
CA GLN A 69 -1.15 -2.53 12.42
C GLN A 69 -1.04 -1.08 11.92
N THR A 70 -0.39 -0.20 12.67
CA THR A 70 -0.14 1.17 12.21
C THR A 70 0.80 1.21 11.02
N GLU A 71 1.86 0.40 11.01
CA GLU A 71 2.78 0.29 9.88
C GLU A 71 2.05 -0.21 8.63
N ARG A 72 1.27 -1.30 8.73
CA ARG A 72 0.45 -1.82 7.63
C ARG A 72 -0.59 -0.81 7.16
N GLY A 73 -1.22 -0.09 8.09
CA GLY A 73 -2.19 0.96 7.77
C GLY A 73 -1.56 2.12 7.00
N LEU A 74 -0.36 2.55 7.40
CA LEU A 74 0.40 3.57 6.69
C LEU A 74 0.77 3.11 5.28
N THR A 75 1.28 1.89 5.11
CA THR A 75 1.59 1.33 3.79
C THR A 75 0.35 1.26 2.90
N ARG A 76 -0.81 0.86 3.45
CA ARG A 76 -2.08 0.82 2.70
C ARG A 76 -2.51 2.20 2.20
N VAL A 77 -2.34 3.24 3.01
CA VAL A 77 -2.62 4.62 2.59
C VAL A 77 -1.69 5.04 1.45
N VAL A 78 -0.40 4.69 1.53
CA VAL A 78 0.56 5.01 0.44
C VAL A 78 0.21 4.27 -0.86
N ILE A 79 -0.21 3.01 -0.79
CA ILE A 79 -0.70 2.25 -1.96
C ILE A 79 -1.93 2.95 -2.58
N TRP A 80 -2.89 3.35 -1.74
CA TRP A 80 -4.09 4.06 -2.19
C TRP A 80 -3.74 5.40 -2.86
N ASP A 81 -2.86 6.19 -2.23
CA ASP A 81 -2.44 7.50 -2.75
C ASP A 81 -1.76 7.36 -4.11
N THR A 82 -1.02 6.27 -4.30
CA THR A 82 -0.37 5.95 -5.59
C THR A 82 -1.40 5.59 -6.66
N LYS A 83 -2.43 4.78 -6.34
CA LYS A 83 -3.53 4.49 -7.27
C LYS A 83 -4.28 5.74 -7.72
N VAL A 84 -4.53 6.66 -6.79
CA VAL A 84 -5.23 7.90 -7.13
C VAL A 84 -4.36 8.85 -7.95
N ALA A 85 -3.05 8.88 -7.70
CA ALA A 85 -2.13 9.56 -8.60
C ALA A 85 -2.15 8.94 -10.01
N LEU A 86 -2.16 7.61 -10.13
CA LEU A 86 -2.21 6.89 -11.40
C LEU A 86 -3.49 7.22 -12.20
N ARG A 87 -4.67 7.14 -11.57
CA ARG A 87 -5.94 7.54 -12.22
C ARG A 87 -5.95 9.01 -12.64
N ARG A 88 -5.31 9.87 -11.85
CA ARG A 88 -5.18 11.29 -12.22
C ARG A 88 -4.30 11.46 -13.46
N VAL A 89 -3.23 10.69 -13.59
CA VAL A 89 -2.40 10.68 -14.80
C VAL A 89 -3.21 10.21 -16.00
N GLU A 90 -3.93 9.09 -15.90
CA GLU A 90 -4.79 8.56 -16.98
C GLU A 90 -5.82 9.60 -17.44
N THR A 91 -6.56 10.20 -16.51
CA THR A 91 -7.59 11.21 -16.84
C THR A 91 -7.01 12.50 -17.43
N VAL A 92 -5.87 12.97 -16.92
CA VAL A 92 -5.20 14.16 -17.47
C VAL A 92 -4.60 13.85 -18.84
N PHE A 93 -4.04 12.66 -19.02
CA PHE A 93 -3.50 12.18 -20.29
C PHE A 93 -4.58 12.17 -21.37
N ASP A 94 -5.72 11.51 -21.11
CA ASP A 94 -6.82 11.44 -22.06
C ASP A 94 -7.31 12.83 -22.48
N ARG A 95 -7.41 13.75 -21.51
CA ARG A 95 -7.83 15.13 -21.77
C ARG A 95 -6.77 15.93 -22.53
N TYR A 96 -5.49 15.63 -22.34
CA TYR A 96 -4.38 16.32 -22.97
C TYR A 96 -4.18 15.88 -24.42
N PHE A 97 -4.18 14.57 -24.69
CA PHE A 97 -3.93 14.00 -26.01
C PHE A 97 -5.18 13.90 -26.90
N TRP A 98 -6.33 13.52 -26.32
CA TRP A 98 -7.57 13.30 -27.08
C TRP A 98 -8.62 14.38 -26.87
N GLY A 99 -8.42 15.25 -25.88
CA GLY A 99 -9.31 16.37 -25.57
C GLY A 99 -8.92 17.67 -26.26
N SER A 100 -9.61 18.74 -25.88
CA SER A 100 -9.49 20.08 -26.49
C SER A 100 -8.19 20.83 -26.19
N TYR A 101 -7.26 20.24 -25.43
CA TYR A 101 -5.98 20.88 -25.12
C TYR A 101 -4.97 20.74 -26.27
N TRP A 102 -5.11 19.71 -27.11
CA TRP A 102 -4.34 19.60 -28.33
C TRP A 102 -4.83 20.63 -29.36
N GLN A 103 -3.97 21.59 -29.72
CA GLN A 103 -4.23 22.58 -30.77
C GLN A 103 -3.13 22.47 -31.84
N PRO A 104 -3.47 22.13 -33.09
CA PRO A 104 -2.51 22.05 -34.18
C PRO A 104 -1.84 23.42 -34.44
N GLY A 105 -0.51 23.44 -34.65
CA GLY A 105 0.22 24.62 -35.13
C GLY A 105 1.14 25.36 -34.14
N ARG A 106 1.43 24.81 -32.95
CA ARG A 106 2.50 25.34 -32.07
C ARG A 106 3.89 24.84 -32.51
N THR A 107 4.95 25.58 -32.19
CA THR A 107 6.33 25.18 -32.56
C THR A 107 6.89 24.07 -31.66
N PHE A 108 7.78 23.21 -32.20
CA PHE A 108 8.41 22.09 -31.46
C PHE A 108 9.06 22.51 -30.13
N GLN A 109 9.69 23.69 -30.11
CA GLN A 109 10.44 24.20 -28.96
C GLN A 109 9.53 24.85 -27.91
N GLU A 110 8.38 25.38 -28.32
CA GLU A 110 7.30 25.72 -27.40
C GLU A 110 6.65 24.44 -26.85
N PHE A 111 6.44 23.40 -27.65
CA PHE A 111 5.75 22.17 -27.22
C PHE A 111 6.58 21.23 -26.32
N MET A 112 7.83 20.93 -26.70
CA MET A 112 8.77 20.14 -25.87
C MET A 112 9.34 20.97 -24.71
N GLY A 113 9.36 22.30 -24.83
CA GLY A 113 9.65 23.23 -23.74
C GLY A 113 8.44 23.56 -22.85
N GLU A 114 7.22 23.14 -23.23
CA GLU A 114 5.97 23.30 -22.45
C GLU A 114 5.46 21.99 -21.83
N LEU A 115 5.93 20.80 -22.24
CA LEU A 115 5.67 19.59 -21.43
C LEU A 115 6.08 19.88 -19.98
N THR A 116 7.21 20.58 -19.81
CA THR A 116 7.57 21.39 -18.64
C THR A 116 6.53 22.46 -18.30
N GLY A 117 5.72 22.21 -17.28
CA GLY A 117 4.67 23.09 -16.76
C GLY A 117 3.23 22.65 -17.10
N THR A 118 3.06 21.66 -17.99
CA THR A 118 1.74 21.12 -18.34
C THR A 118 1.05 20.45 -17.16
N PRO A 119 -0.30 20.39 -17.18
CA PRO A 119 -1.04 19.59 -16.20
C PRO A 119 -0.63 18.10 -16.26
N LEU A 120 -0.22 17.60 -17.43
CA LEU A 120 0.22 16.22 -17.61
C LEU A 120 1.56 15.95 -16.89
N GLU A 121 2.59 16.76 -17.12
CA GLU A 121 3.86 16.60 -16.41
C GLU A 121 3.68 16.73 -14.89
N LYS A 122 2.91 17.72 -14.42
CA LYS A 122 2.61 17.86 -12.99
C LYS A 122 1.94 16.60 -12.41
N SER A 123 1.09 15.94 -13.18
CA SER A 123 0.46 14.68 -12.75
C SER A 123 1.45 13.51 -12.74
N LEU A 124 2.35 13.42 -13.73
CA LEU A 124 3.40 12.41 -13.80
C LEU A 124 4.44 12.59 -12.69
N ASP A 125 4.84 13.82 -12.38
CA ASP A 125 5.76 14.11 -11.28
C ASP A 125 5.12 13.85 -9.91
N ALA A 126 3.82 14.15 -9.77
CA ALA A 126 3.07 13.75 -8.58
C ALA A 126 3.04 12.21 -8.45
N LEU A 127 2.85 11.47 -9.55
CA LEU A 127 2.91 10.01 -9.55
C LEU A 127 4.31 9.51 -9.14
N LYS A 128 5.39 10.01 -9.75
CA LYS A 128 6.77 9.66 -9.38
C LYS A 128 7.04 9.89 -7.89
N LEU A 129 6.54 10.99 -7.34
CA LEU A 129 6.71 11.31 -5.92
C LEU A 129 5.94 10.34 -5.01
N GLN A 130 4.76 9.87 -5.41
CA GLN A 130 4.04 8.84 -4.68
C GLN A 130 4.72 7.47 -4.82
N CYS A 131 5.19 7.09 -6.01
CA CYS A 131 5.97 5.88 -6.22
C CYS A 131 7.24 5.86 -5.35
N LEU A 132 7.92 6.99 -5.19
CA LEU A 132 9.09 7.09 -4.32
C LEU A 132 8.74 6.85 -2.85
N LYS A 133 7.58 7.32 -2.39
CA LYS A 133 7.10 7.01 -1.04
C LYS A 133 6.71 5.54 -0.91
N LEU A 134 6.13 4.96 -1.96
CA LEU A 134 5.77 3.55 -2.02
C LEU A 134 7.03 2.67 -1.93
N ASP A 135 8.06 2.94 -2.74
CA ASP A 135 9.36 2.24 -2.68
C ASP A 135 9.99 2.32 -1.28
N LYS A 136 9.89 3.47 -0.61
CA LYS A 136 10.39 3.62 0.77
C LYS A 136 9.58 2.84 1.80
N ALA A 137 8.27 2.73 1.60
CA ALA A 137 7.37 2.00 2.49
C ALA A 137 7.46 0.47 2.30
N LEU A 138 7.97 0.02 1.16
CA LEU A 138 8.13 -1.38 0.80
C LEU A 138 9.55 -1.92 1.06
N ALA A 139 9.64 -3.25 1.12
CA ALA A 139 10.90 -3.97 1.21
C ALA A 139 11.71 -3.79 -0.09
N SER A 140 13.03 -3.97 -0.01
CA SER A 140 13.96 -3.70 -1.12
C SER A 140 13.70 -4.50 -2.40
N GLU A 141 13.07 -5.68 -2.28
CA GLU A 141 12.76 -6.57 -3.41
C GLU A 141 11.58 -6.08 -4.27
N GLU A 142 10.81 -5.10 -3.79
CA GLU A 142 9.61 -4.58 -4.47
C GLU A 142 9.78 -3.11 -4.92
N ARG A 143 11.02 -2.60 -4.98
CA ARG A 143 11.33 -1.20 -5.27
C ARG A 143 11.56 -0.93 -6.75
N GLU A 144 10.51 -1.06 -7.54
CA GLU A 144 10.55 -0.77 -8.97
C GLU A 144 9.51 0.30 -9.37
N TRP A 145 8.75 0.85 -8.42
CA TRP A 145 7.59 1.70 -8.72
C TRP A 145 7.98 3.02 -9.35
N VAL A 146 9.11 3.59 -8.92
CA VAL A 146 9.66 4.82 -9.53
C VAL A 146 10.09 4.55 -10.97
N ASP A 147 10.72 3.41 -11.26
CA ASP A 147 11.14 3.04 -12.61
C ASP A 147 9.95 2.85 -13.55
N HIS A 148 8.87 2.22 -13.07
CA HIS A 148 7.61 2.12 -13.82
C HIS A 148 6.99 3.51 -14.11
N ALA A 149 7.06 4.44 -13.15
CA ALA A 149 6.60 5.81 -13.36
C ALA A 149 7.48 6.61 -14.34
N HIS A 150 8.79 6.34 -14.36
CA HIS A 150 9.70 6.88 -15.38
C HIS A 150 9.38 6.34 -16.77
N ALA A 151 9.19 5.02 -16.90
CA ALA A 151 8.81 4.41 -18.17
C ALA A 151 7.49 4.99 -18.73
N LEU A 152 6.47 5.19 -17.87
CA LEU A 152 5.24 5.88 -18.27
C LEU A 152 5.51 7.31 -18.76
N SER A 153 6.34 8.07 -18.06
CA SER A 153 6.73 9.43 -18.45
C SER A 153 7.44 9.45 -19.81
N ASP A 154 8.30 8.47 -20.08
CA ASP A 154 9.04 8.35 -21.35
C ASP A 154 8.11 8.03 -22.51
N VAL A 155 7.15 7.12 -22.31
CA VAL A 155 6.13 6.78 -23.32
C VAL A 155 5.23 7.99 -23.61
N ALA A 156 4.85 8.77 -22.58
CA ALA A 156 4.09 10.01 -22.77
C ALA A 156 4.89 11.07 -23.58
N ALA A 157 6.18 11.22 -23.31
CA ALA A 157 7.04 12.13 -24.04
C ALA A 157 7.25 11.68 -25.51
N ALA A 158 7.39 10.38 -25.75
CA ALA A 158 7.46 9.81 -27.10
C ALA A 158 6.17 10.06 -27.87
N MET A 159 5.00 9.81 -27.26
CA MET A 159 3.70 10.09 -27.91
C MET A 159 3.53 11.57 -28.27
N ALA A 160 3.93 12.47 -27.36
CA ALA A 160 3.90 13.91 -27.60
C ALA A 160 4.75 14.29 -28.82
N ARG A 161 5.93 13.68 -28.95
CA ARG A 161 6.85 13.90 -30.05
C ARG A 161 6.33 13.36 -31.38
N GLU A 162 5.80 12.14 -31.41
CA GLU A 162 5.25 11.55 -32.64
C GLU A 162 4.01 12.31 -33.13
N ARG A 163 3.12 12.68 -32.20
CA ARG A 163 1.94 13.48 -32.54
C ARG A 163 2.31 14.84 -33.16
N TYR A 164 3.37 15.47 -32.65
CA TYR A 164 3.90 16.71 -33.24
C TYR A 164 4.43 16.50 -34.67
N GLN A 165 5.17 15.41 -34.91
CA GLN A 165 5.74 15.12 -36.22
C GLN A 165 4.64 14.95 -37.28
N LEU A 166 3.54 14.29 -36.92
CA LEU A 166 2.36 14.12 -37.78
C LEU A 166 1.73 15.47 -38.13
N ASP A 167 1.42 16.30 -37.12
CA ASP A 167 0.83 17.63 -37.33
C ASP A 167 1.73 18.54 -38.19
N TYR A 168 3.05 18.45 -38.05
CA TYR A 168 4.00 19.20 -38.89
C TYR A 168 4.07 18.65 -40.32
N SER A 169 4.06 17.32 -40.48
CA SER A 169 4.08 16.67 -41.80
C SER A 169 2.84 17.02 -42.64
N ASP A 170 1.66 17.05 -42.01
CA ASP A 170 0.39 17.45 -42.64
C ASP A 170 0.40 18.90 -43.13
N ILE A 171 1.14 19.80 -42.47
CA ILE A 171 1.28 21.20 -42.89
C ILE A 171 2.27 21.35 -44.06
N SER A 172 3.29 20.48 -44.14
CA SER A 172 4.39 20.60 -45.11
C SER A 172 4.16 19.84 -46.44
N PHE A 173 3.34 18.78 -46.44
CA PHE A 173 3.09 17.97 -47.63
C PHE A 173 1.61 18.02 -48.10
N ASN A 174 1.29 19.05 -48.89
CA ASN A 174 0.22 18.95 -49.89
C ASN A 174 0.70 18.12 -51.10
N SER A 175 0.98 16.83 -50.92
CA SER A 175 1.15 15.88 -52.03
C SER A 175 0.12 14.75 -51.86
N PRO A 176 -0.83 14.57 -52.79
CA PRO A 176 -1.90 13.61 -52.64
C PRO A 176 -1.37 12.20 -52.92
N GLY A 177 -1.33 11.32 -51.92
CA GLY A 177 -1.15 9.91 -52.22
C GLY A 177 -0.74 8.95 -51.11
N GLU A 178 -0.20 9.40 -49.99
CA GLU A 178 0.30 8.47 -48.98
C GLU A 178 -0.17 8.88 -47.59
N THR A 179 -1.34 8.37 -47.20
CA THR A 179 -1.77 8.35 -45.80
C THR A 179 -0.90 7.34 -45.06
N SER A 180 0.34 7.70 -44.72
CA SER A 180 1.16 6.95 -43.78
C SER A 180 0.61 7.17 -42.38
N VAL A 181 -0.53 6.56 -42.09
CA VAL A 181 -1.07 6.50 -40.73
C VAL A 181 -0.13 5.62 -39.91
N ASP A 182 0.78 6.30 -39.20
CA ASP A 182 0.76 6.37 -37.75
C ASP A 182 0.92 5.06 -36.94
N HIS A 183 1.57 4.05 -37.52
CA HIS A 183 1.86 2.80 -36.82
C HIS A 183 2.67 3.03 -35.52
N GLU A 184 3.58 4.01 -35.50
CA GLU A 184 4.40 4.31 -34.32
C GLU A 184 3.60 4.93 -33.18
N LEU A 185 2.71 5.91 -33.44
CA LEU A 185 1.84 6.44 -32.39
C LEU A 185 0.85 5.38 -31.91
N GLU A 186 0.31 4.56 -32.82
CA GLU A 186 -0.57 3.45 -32.45
C GLU A 186 0.12 2.49 -31.47
N VAL A 187 1.37 2.09 -31.76
CA VAL A 187 2.19 1.26 -30.86
C VAL A 187 2.41 1.94 -29.51
N LEU A 188 2.68 3.25 -29.49
CA LEU A 188 2.86 3.99 -28.24
C LEU A 188 1.57 4.10 -27.42
N VAL A 189 0.42 4.29 -28.07
CA VAL A 189 -0.90 4.31 -27.40
C VAL A 189 -1.22 2.95 -26.80
N TYR A 190 -0.93 1.87 -27.53
CA TYR A 190 -1.05 0.50 -27.00
C TYR A 190 -0.12 0.27 -25.82
N THR A 191 1.14 0.70 -25.93
CA THR A 191 2.15 0.57 -24.87
C THR A 191 1.71 1.32 -23.62
N TRP A 192 1.23 2.56 -23.77
CA TRP A 192 0.68 3.35 -22.68
C TRP A 192 -0.49 2.66 -21.97
N SER A 193 -1.49 2.19 -22.73
CA SER A 193 -2.64 1.50 -22.16
C SER A 193 -2.25 0.20 -21.45
N ALA A 194 -1.31 -0.56 -22.03
CA ALA A 194 -0.78 -1.77 -21.42
C ALA A 194 -0.03 -1.48 -20.12
N SER A 195 0.85 -0.47 -20.12
CA SER A 195 1.61 -0.05 -18.93
C SER A 195 0.71 0.46 -17.81
N LEU A 196 -0.34 1.25 -18.12
CA LEU A 196 -1.30 1.69 -17.10
C LEU A 196 -2.05 0.51 -16.47
N LYS A 197 -2.54 -0.43 -17.30
CA LYS A 197 -3.26 -1.61 -16.81
C LYS A 197 -2.36 -2.53 -15.98
N SER A 198 -1.11 -2.75 -16.41
CA SER A 198 -0.17 -3.56 -15.63
C SER A 198 0.14 -2.91 -14.29
N PHE A 199 0.34 -1.58 -14.27
CA PHE A 199 0.59 -0.82 -13.06
C PHE A 199 -0.59 -0.91 -12.08
N ASP A 200 -1.82 -0.67 -12.56
CA ASP A 200 -3.03 -0.76 -11.73
C ASP A 200 -3.23 -2.17 -11.16
N HIS A 201 -3.00 -3.20 -11.99
CA HIS A 201 -3.08 -4.60 -11.57
C HIS A 201 -2.06 -4.95 -10.46
N GLN A 202 -0.81 -4.51 -10.61
CA GLN A 202 0.20 -4.72 -9.57
C GLN A 202 -0.17 -3.99 -8.26
N LEU A 203 -0.74 -2.78 -8.35
CA LEU A 203 -1.23 -2.05 -7.16
C LEU A 203 -2.44 -2.74 -6.51
N ASP A 204 -3.32 -3.37 -7.29
CA ASP A 204 -4.43 -4.21 -6.79
C ASP A 204 -3.93 -5.44 -6.03
N GLU A 205 -2.95 -6.17 -6.58
CA GLU A 205 -2.33 -7.30 -5.89
C GLU A 205 -1.66 -6.89 -4.58
N MET A 206 -1.01 -5.72 -4.56
CA MET A 206 -0.41 -5.15 -3.36
C MET A 206 -1.48 -4.76 -2.33
N GLU A 207 -2.55 -4.10 -2.75
CA GLU A 207 -3.65 -3.77 -1.83
C GLU A 207 -4.22 -5.02 -1.17
N LEU A 208 -4.39 -6.11 -1.91
CA LEU A 208 -4.84 -7.40 -1.37
C LEU A 208 -3.84 -7.99 -0.35
N ARG A 209 -2.54 -7.86 -0.59
CA ARG A 209 -1.50 -8.35 0.32
C ARG A 209 -1.43 -7.58 1.64
N TYR A 210 -1.73 -6.29 1.62
CA TYR A 210 -1.72 -5.39 2.79
C TYR A 210 -3.12 -5.14 3.38
N ALA A 211 -4.16 -5.83 2.88
CA ALA A 211 -5.54 -5.73 3.33
C ALA A 211 -5.80 -6.33 4.71
#